data_AF-A0A8I0B125-F1
#
_entry.id   AF-A0A8I0B125-F1
#
_cell.length_a   1.000
_cell.length_b   1.000
_cell.length_c   1.000
_cell.angle_alpha   90.00
_cell.angle_beta   90.00
_cell.angle_gamma   90.00
#
_symmetry.space_group_name_H-M   'P 1'
#
loop_
_entity.id
_entity.type
_entity.pdbx_description
1 polymer ?
#
loop_
_entity_poly.entity_id
_entity_poly.type
_entity_poly.pdbx_seq_one_letter_code
_entity_poly.pdbx_strand_id
1 'polypeptide(L)'
;MSVLFDDGVLNDRQTLPIANAEARKYVERIVQGVPADKRFVYYLLGATGICVVPLTGFCCNRKGFRVTLLESDDAKRRWTWQTIADAIAQYVASA
;
A
#
# COMPACT_ATOMS: atom_id res chain seq x y z
N MET A 1 -0.14 10.79 9.94
CA MET A 1 -0.76 11.30 8.70
C MET A 1 -1.58 10.18 8.07
N SER A 2 -2.68 10.50 7.38
CA SER A 2 -3.49 9.50 6.67
C SER A 2 -3.64 9.91 5.20
N VAL A 3 -3.53 8.93 4.31
CA VAL A 3 -3.81 9.06 2.88
C VAL A 3 -5.11 8.33 2.60
N LEU A 4 -6.02 8.98 1.89
CA LEU A 4 -7.35 8.48 1.56
C LEU A 4 -7.46 8.30 0.06
N PHE A 5 -8.14 7.25 -0.36
CA PHE A 5 -8.53 7.04 -1.74
C PHE A 5 -10.01 7.36 -1.88
N ASP A 6 -10.37 7.98 -3.00
CA ASP A 6 -11.77 8.14 -3.37
C ASP A 6 -12.40 6.77 -3.67
N ASP A 7 -13.72 6.68 -3.51
CA ASP A 7 -14.43 5.43 -3.73
C ASP A 7 -14.29 4.97 -5.18
N GLY A 8 -13.98 3.69 -5.36
CA GLY A 8 -13.75 3.08 -6.68
C GLY A 8 -12.33 3.20 -7.23
N VAL A 9 -11.44 4.01 -6.62
CA VAL A 9 -10.04 4.11 -7.05
C VAL A 9 -9.27 2.81 -6.79
N LEU A 10 -9.53 2.16 -5.64
CA LEU A 10 -8.93 0.86 -5.31
C LEU A 10 -9.87 -0.29 -5.67
N ASN A 11 -9.32 -1.33 -6.29
CA ASN A 11 -10.04 -2.56 -6.64
C ASN A 11 -9.19 -3.82 -6.45
N ASP A 12 -9.77 -4.99 -6.73
CA ASP A 12 -9.18 -6.32 -6.51
C ASP A 12 -8.32 -6.83 -7.68
N ARG A 13 -8.32 -6.15 -8.82
CA ARG A 13 -7.53 -6.48 -10.01
C ARG A 13 -6.18 -5.77 -10.04
N GLN A 14 -6.04 -4.68 -9.30
CA GLN A 14 -4.79 -3.95 -9.21
C GLN A 14 -3.67 -4.77 -8.55
N THR A 15 -2.44 -4.54 -9.01
CA THR A 15 -1.22 -5.22 -8.57
C THR A 15 -0.03 -4.27 -8.54
N LEU A 16 1.00 -4.64 -7.77
CA LEU A 16 2.30 -3.97 -7.78
C LEU A 16 3.39 -5.04 -8.03
N PRO A 17 4.41 -4.79 -8.87
CA PRO A 17 5.48 -5.76 -9.08
C PRO A 17 6.25 -6.06 -7.79
N ILE A 18 6.24 -7.32 -7.37
CA ILE A 18 7.03 -7.82 -6.25
C ILE A 18 8.17 -8.69 -6.79
N ALA A 19 9.41 -8.23 -6.60
CA ALA A 19 10.60 -8.89 -7.14
C ALA A 19 10.88 -10.25 -6.48
N ASN A 20 10.67 -10.36 -5.16
CA ASN A 20 10.86 -11.61 -4.43
C ASN A 20 9.67 -12.56 -4.67
N ALA A 21 9.92 -13.70 -5.31
CA ALA A 21 8.87 -14.65 -5.70
C ALA A 21 8.10 -15.24 -4.51
N GLU A 22 8.77 -15.54 -3.39
CA GLU A 22 8.13 -16.07 -2.18
C GLU A 22 7.26 -15.01 -1.50
N ALA A 23 7.76 -13.77 -1.43
CA ALA A 23 7.00 -12.63 -0.92
C ALA A 23 5.76 -12.38 -1.79
N ARG A 24 5.90 -12.41 -3.13
CA ARG A 24 4.78 -12.26 -4.06
C ARG A 24 3.71 -13.32 -3.82
N LYS A 25 4.11 -14.59 -3.82
CA LYS A 25 3.20 -15.73 -3.58
C LYS A 25 2.50 -15.62 -2.23
N TYR A 26 3.22 -15.20 -1.19
CA TYR A 26 2.64 -14.99 0.13
C TYR A 26 1.62 -13.86 0.13
N VAL A 27 1.98 -12.69 -0.41
CA VAL A 27 1.12 -11.50 -0.51
C VAL A 27 -0.15 -11.84 -1.28
N GLU A 28 -0.03 -12.38 -2.50
CA GLU A 28 -1.17 -12.74 -3.36
C GLU A 28 -2.15 -13.69 -2.69
N ARG A 29 -1.67 -14.60 -1.83
CA ARG A 29 -2.52 -15.49 -1.04
C ARG A 29 -3.27 -14.75 0.07
N ILE A 30 -2.60 -13.90 0.85
CA ILE A 30 -3.21 -13.27 2.04
C ILE A 30 -4.13 -12.09 1.71
N VAL A 31 -4.04 -11.55 0.49
CA VAL A 31 -4.88 -10.44 0.04
C VAL A 31 -6.19 -10.89 -0.62
N GLN A 32 -6.50 -12.18 -0.61
CA GLN A 32 -7.77 -12.70 -1.14
C GLN A 32 -8.92 -12.35 -0.19
N GLY A 33 -9.96 -11.70 -0.71
CA GLY A 33 -11.17 -11.36 0.06
C GLY A 33 -11.00 -10.28 1.14
N VAL A 34 -9.85 -9.61 1.19
CA VAL A 34 -9.62 -8.50 2.13
C VAL A 34 -10.06 -7.16 1.54
N PRO A 35 -10.32 -6.13 2.37
CA PRO A 35 -10.60 -4.79 1.87
C PRO A 35 -9.49 -4.25 0.94
N ALA A 36 -9.87 -3.46 -0.05
CA ALA A 36 -8.96 -3.03 -1.13
C ALA A 36 -7.75 -2.21 -0.63
N ASP A 37 -7.91 -1.42 0.43
CA ASP A 37 -6.80 -0.72 1.09
C ASP A 37 -5.87 -1.69 1.83
N LYS A 38 -6.41 -2.70 2.53
CA LYS A 38 -5.61 -3.77 3.12
C LYS A 38 -4.84 -4.55 2.05
N ARG A 39 -5.42 -4.77 0.87
CA ARG A 39 -4.72 -5.36 -0.27
C ARG A 39 -3.56 -4.46 -0.72
N PHE A 40 -3.82 -3.18 -0.96
CA PHE A 40 -2.79 -2.21 -1.38
C PHE A 40 -1.59 -2.18 -0.43
N VAL A 41 -1.81 -2.09 0.90
CA VAL A 41 -0.70 -1.98 1.86
C VAL A 41 0.21 -3.21 1.88
N TYR A 42 -0.32 -4.41 1.61
CA TYR A 42 0.51 -5.62 1.49
C TYR A 42 1.31 -5.65 0.19
N TYR A 43 0.74 -5.18 -0.92
CA TYR A 43 1.50 -5.00 -2.16
C TYR A 43 2.62 -3.96 -1.98
N LEU A 44 2.32 -2.81 -1.35
CA LEU A 44 3.31 -1.79 -1.03
C LEU A 44 4.46 -2.38 -0.19
N LEU A 45 4.13 -3.12 0.87
CA LEU A 45 5.12 -3.79 1.70
C LEU A 45 5.96 -4.79 0.90
N GLY A 46 5.32 -5.65 0.11
CA GLY A 46 6.01 -6.68 -0.69
C GLY A 46 6.93 -6.08 -1.76
N ALA A 47 6.52 -4.99 -2.40
CA ALA A 47 7.27 -4.39 -3.50
C ALA A 47 8.39 -3.45 -3.03
N THR A 48 8.17 -2.72 -1.93
CA THR A 48 9.03 -1.60 -1.53
C THR A 48 9.66 -1.77 -0.14
N GLY A 49 9.16 -2.68 0.68
CA GLY A 49 9.53 -2.83 2.09
C GLY A 49 8.89 -1.79 3.03
N ILE A 50 8.06 -0.88 2.52
CA ILE A 50 7.40 0.15 3.33
C ILE A 50 6.16 -0.44 4.01
N CYS A 51 6.15 -0.42 5.34
CA CYS A 51 5.04 -0.91 6.15
C CYS A 51 4.12 0.24 6.61
N VAL A 52 2.86 0.17 6.22
CA VAL A 52 1.80 1.13 6.61
C VAL A 52 0.56 0.36 7.07
N VAL A 53 -0.33 1.04 7.78
CA VAL A 53 -1.53 0.41 8.37
C VAL A 53 -2.79 0.83 7.62
N PRO A 54 -3.64 -0.10 7.13
CA PRO A 54 -4.84 0.24 6.36
C PRO A 54 -5.91 0.86 7.27
N LEU A 55 -6.70 1.79 6.73
CA LEU A 55 -7.73 2.50 7.50
C LEU A 55 -8.90 1.60 7.87
N THR A 56 -9.23 0.60 7.04
CA THR A 56 -10.27 -0.39 7.42
C THR A 56 -9.91 -1.21 8.66
N GLY A 57 -8.65 -1.18 9.11
CA GLY A 57 -8.24 -1.75 10.40
C GLY A 57 -8.67 -0.94 11.63
N PHE A 58 -9.18 0.29 11.45
CA PHE A 58 -9.53 1.22 12.52
C PHE A 58 -11.05 1.48 12.63
N CYS A 59 -11.88 0.45 12.40
CA CYS A 59 -13.35 0.61 12.38
C CYS A 59 -13.83 1.73 11.44
N CYS A 60 -13.12 1.94 10.33
CA CYS A 60 -13.40 2.99 9.35
C CYS A 60 -13.80 2.37 8.01
N ASN A 61 -14.85 2.90 7.38
CA ASN A 61 -15.28 2.43 6.06
C ASN A 61 -14.45 3.01 4.91
N ARG A 62 -13.78 4.15 5.14
CA ARG A 62 -12.98 4.85 4.13
C ARG A 62 -11.72 4.05 3.78
N LYS A 63 -11.36 4.01 2.51
CA LYS A 63 -10.18 3.31 2.00
C LYS A 63 -8.96 4.22 2.09
N GLY A 64 -7.87 3.69 2.61
CA GLY A 64 -6.65 4.45 2.80
C GLY A 64 -5.68 3.78 3.74
N PHE A 65 -4.65 4.51 4.14
CA PHE A 65 -3.68 4.03 5.10
C PHE A 65 -3.07 5.15 5.92
N ARG A 66 -2.52 4.79 7.08
CA ARG A 66 -1.82 5.69 7.99
C ARG A 66 -0.31 5.51 7.87
N VAL A 67 0.39 6.64 7.82
CA VAL A 67 1.86 6.73 7.78
C VAL A 67 2.37 7.49 9.02
N THR A 68 3.51 7.06 9.54
CA THR A 68 4.24 7.74 10.62
C THR A 68 5.11 8.86 10.06
N LEU A 69 5.29 9.95 10.82
CA LEU A 69 6.14 11.08 10.44
C LEU A 69 7.46 11.09 11.22
N LEU A 70 7.84 9.95 11.79
CA LEU A 70 8.94 9.84 12.77
C LEU A 70 10.32 9.67 12.14
N GLU A 71 10.40 9.45 10.82
CA GLU A 71 11.68 9.31 10.13
C GLU A 71 12.43 10.65 10.12
N SER A 72 13.56 10.67 10.81
CA SER A 72 14.37 11.87 11.04
C SER A 72 15.53 11.98 10.06
N ASP A 73 15.93 10.88 9.43
CA ASP A 73 16.86 10.92 8.30
C ASP A 73 16.14 11.50 7.08
N ASP A 74 16.58 12.68 6.64
CA ASP A 74 15.94 13.43 5.57
C ASP A 74 15.98 12.71 4.22
N ALA A 75 17.07 12.00 3.91
CA ALA A 75 17.20 11.24 2.67
C ALA A 75 16.22 10.06 2.66
N LYS A 76 16.16 9.30 3.77
CA LYS A 76 15.23 8.17 3.92
C LYS A 76 13.77 8.61 3.98
N ARG A 77 13.49 9.75 4.63
CA ARG A 77 12.17 10.38 4.64
C ARG A 77 11.72 10.73 3.22
N ARG A 78 12.55 11.43 2.45
CA ARG A 78 12.23 11.76 1.03
C ARG A 78 12.02 10.50 0.20
N TRP A 79 12.92 9.54 0.31
CA TRP A 79 12.81 8.26 -0.39
C TRP A 79 11.49 7.55 -0.07
N THR A 80 11.09 7.51 1.21
CA THR A 80 9.85 6.88 1.65
C THR A 80 8.63 7.54 1.01
N TRP A 81 8.55 8.88 1.04
CA TRP A 81 7.42 9.61 0.46
C TRP A 81 7.34 9.48 -1.07
N GLN A 82 8.48 9.59 -1.75
CA GLN A 82 8.54 9.42 -3.20
C GLN A 82 8.12 8.00 -3.60
N THR A 83 8.66 6.99 -2.91
CA THR A 83 8.33 5.59 -3.18
C THR A 83 6.84 5.30 -2.94
N ILE A 84 6.23 5.87 -1.90
CA ILE A 84 4.78 5.76 -1.68
C ILE A 84 4.00 6.40 -2.83
N ALA A 85 4.38 7.60 -3.26
CA ALA A 85 3.69 8.30 -4.35
C ALA A 85 3.77 7.52 -5.67
N ASP A 86 4.95 7.03 -6.03
CA ASP A 86 5.18 6.24 -7.24
C ASP A 86 4.42 4.91 -7.19
N ALA A 87 4.43 4.23 -6.05
CA ALA A 87 3.70 2.99 -5.84
C ALA A 87 2.18 3.18 -5.93
N ILE A 88 1.63 4.30 -5.44
CA ILE A 88 0.22 4.64 -5.61
C ILE A 88 -0.11 4.79 -7.09
N ALA A 89 0.66 5.61 -7.82
CA ALA A 89 0.42 5.86 -9.24
C ALA A 89 0.48 4.58 -10.06
N GLN A 90 1.49 3.74 -9.82
CA GLN A 90 1.66 2.46 -10.50
C GLN A 90 0.53 1.47 -10.18
N TYR A 91 0.16 1.34 -8.89
CA TYR A 91 -0.89 0.42 -8.47
C TYR A 91 -2.24 0.82 -9.06
N VAL A 92 -2.59 2.10 -9.00
CA VAL A 92 -3.87 2.61 -9.52
C VAL A 92 -3.96 2.43 -11.04
N ALA A 93 -2.87 2.65 -11.78
CA ALA A 93 -2.83 2.48 -13.23
C ALA A 93 -2.80 1.02 -13.72
N SER A 94 -2.69 0.04 -12.81
CA SER A 94 -2.51 -1.38 -13.17
C SER A 94 -3.80 -2.10 -13.60
N ALA A 95 -4.98 -1.54 -13.31
CA ALA A 95 -6.29 -2.10 -13.69
C ALA A 95 -7.43 -1.09 -13.65
#